data_AF-A0A841HSX9-F1
#
_entry.id   AF-A0A841HSX9-F1
#
_cell.length_a   1.000
_cell.length_b   1.000
_cell.length_c   1.000
_cell.angle_alpha   90.00
_cell.angle_beta   90.00
_cell.angle_gamma   90.00
#
_symmetry.space_group_name_H-M   'P 1'
#
loop_
_entity.id
_entity.type
_entity.pdbx_description
1 polymer ?
#
loop_
_entity_poly.entity_id
_entity_poly.type
_entity_poly.pdbx_seq_one_letter_code
_entity_poly.pdbx_strand_id
1 'polypeptide(L)'
;MKALNGKPHPWLQRTGQMWKFDLEGYLGLLGFFSFGILLLSLVASIFISRAWLLGVALMSIYLLLGFVSAYVFYYRIRCPKCGHNPTRRKDGKWASSRHVETKLQKMELCPVCELQTPAAVTQTEGL
;
A
#
# COMPACT_ATOMS: atom_id res chain seq x y z
N MET A 1 -16.06 -2.88 0.76
CA MET A 1 -14.64 -3.26 0.56
C MET A 1 -14.51 -4.73 0.93
N LYS A 2 -14.11 -5.61 0.00
CA LYS A 2 -13.86 -7.02 0.33
C LYS A 2 -12.64 -7.04 1.25
N ALA A 3 -12.83 -7.39 2.52
CA ALA A 3 -11.71 -7.77 3.38
C ALA A 3 -11.00 -8.92 2.68
N LEU A 4 -9.80 -8.64 2.18
CA LEU A 4 -8.97 -9.65 1.55
C LEU A 4 -8.49 -10.54 2.68
N ASN A 5 -9.19 -11.67 2.83
CA ASN A 5 -8.85 -12.79 3.68
C ASN A 5 -7.33 -12.88 3.80
N GLY A 6 -6.81 -12.79 5.03
CA GLY A 6 -5.40 -12.66 5.41
C GLY A 6 -4.49 -13.74 4.84
N LYS A 7 -4.31 -13.73 3.52
CA LYS A 7 -3.30 -14.51 2.83
C LYS A 7 -2.00 -13.77 3.07
N PRO A 8 -1.01 -14.42 3.69
CA PRO A 8 0.27 -13.78 3.95
C PRO A 8 0.87 -13.34 2.60
N HIS A 9 1.46 -12.15 2.58
CA HIS A 9 2.30 -11.71 1.48
C HIS A 9 3.74 -12.18 1.78
N PRO A 10 4.15 -13.37 1.32
CA PRO A 10 5.42 -13.99 1.75
C PRO A 10 6.63 -13.09 1.43
N TRP A 11 6.62 -12.41 0.28
CA TRP A 11 7.67 -11.47 -0.07
C TRP A 11 7.73 -10.24 0.84
N LEU A 12 6.59 -9.64 1.19
CA LEU A 12 6.53 -8.48 2.08
C LEU A 12 6.92 -8.85 3.51
N GLN A 13 6.53 -10.04 3.99
CA GLN A 13 6.95 -10.57 5.29
C GLN A 13 8.47 -10.75 5.33
N ARG A 14 9.06 -11.44 4.34
CA ARG A 14 10.51 -11.66 4.29
C ARG A 14 11.31 -10.36 4.17
N THR A 15 10.77 -9.35 3.50
CA THR A 15 11.45 -8.04 3.33
C THR A 15 11.17 -7.05 4.47
N GLY A 16 10.34 -7.41 5.46
CA GLY A 16 9.98 -6.54 6.57
C GLY A 16 9.16 -5.31 6.17
N GLN A 17 8.45 -5.37 5.03
CA GLN A 17 7.67 -4.25 4.50
C GLN A 17 6.17 -4.39 4.69
N MET A 18 5.73 -5.38 5.47
CA MET A 18 4.30 -5.64 5.73
C MET A 18 3.59 -4.46 6.39
N TRP A 19 4.30 -3.72 7.24
CA TRP A 19 3.77 -2.50 7.89
C TRP A 19 3.23 -1.45 6.92
N LYS A 20 3.71 -1.41 5.66
CA LYS A 20 3.22 -0.47 4.64
C LYS A 20 1.82 -0.82 4.16
N PHE A 21 1.48 -2.11 4.13
CA PHE A 21 0.15 -2.61 3.81
C PHE A 21 -0.80 -2.41 4.98
N ASP A 22 -0.34 -2.72 6.20
CA ASP A 22 -1.13 -2.49 7.41
C ASP A 22 -1.48 -1.00 7.55
N LEU A 23 -0.53 -0.10 7.26
CA LEU A 23 -0.75 1.34 7.24
C LEU A 23 -1.84 1.76 6.24
N GLU A 24 -1.90 1.18 5.04
CA GLU A 24 -2.98 1.46 4.08
C GLU A 24 -4.35 1.03 4.64
N GLY A 25 -4.40 -0.14 5.28
CA GLY A 25 -5.62 -0.63 5.95
C GLY A 25 -6.09 0.30 7.07
N TYR A 26 -5.18 0.73 7.96
CA TYR A 26 -5.48 1.67 9.04
C TYR A 26 -5.93 3.03 8.50
N LEU A 27 -5.29 3.55 7.45
CA LEU A 27 -5.65 4.82 6.83
C LEU A 27 -7.00 4.74 6.10
N GLY A 28 -7.33 3.61 5.47
CA GLY A 28 -8.66 3.38 4.92
C GLY A 28 -9.75 3.39 5.98
N LEU A 29 -9.51 2.75 7.13
CA LEU A 29 -10.43 2.76 8.27
C LEU A 29 -10.60 4.17 8.85
N LEU A 30 -9.49 4.87 9.11
CA LEU A 30 -9.49 6.27 9.55
C LEU A 30 -10.25 7.18 8.58
N GLY A 31 -10.12 6.92 7.27
CA GLY A 31 -10.87 7.62 6.23
C GLY A 31 -12.37 7.45 6.34
N PHE A 32 -12.82 6.21 6.56
CA PHE A 32 -14.23 5.92 6.75
C PHE A 32 -14.80 6.65 7.98
N PHE A 33 -14.08 6.65 9.11
CA PHE A 33 -14.47 7.41 10.30
C PHE A 33 -14.46 8.92 10.06
N SER A 34 -13.42 9.44 9.40
CA SER A 34 -13.31 10.88 9.08
C SER A 34 -14.46 11.36 8.19
N PHE A 35 -14.88 10.54 7.24
CA PHE A 35 -16.05 10.83 6.39
C PHE A 35 -17.35 10.88 7.21
N GLY A 36 -17.53 9.95 8.16
CA GLY A 36 -18.66 9.98 9.09
C GLY A 36 -18.67 11.25 9.96
N ILE A 37 -17.51 11.65 10.49
CA ILE A 37 -17.38 12.88 11.28
C ILE A 37 -17.65 14.12 10.40
N LEU A 38 -17.21 14.12 9.14
CA LEU A 38 -17.50 15.20 8.21
C LEU A 38 -19.01 15.34 7.99
N LEU A 39 -19.72 14.24 7.73
CA LEU A 39 -21.17 14.24 7.59
C LEU A 39 -21.87 14.80 8.84
N LEU A 40 -21.44 14.35 10.04
CA LEU A 40 -21.95 14.87 11.30
C LEU A 40 -21.67 16.36 11.48
N SER A 41 -20.47 16.82 11.12
CA SER A 41 -20.11 18.25 11.20
C SER A 41 -20.94 19.11 10.26
N LEU A 42 -21.33 18.56 9.11
CA LEU A 42 -22.14 19.24 8.10
C LEU A 42 -23.58 19.36 8.58
N VAL A 43 -24.14 18.32 9.19
CA VAL A 43 -25.45 18.38 9.88
C VAL A 43 -25.39 19.35 11.07
N ALA A 44 -24.34 19.28 11.88
CA ALA A 44 -24.15 20.19 13.02
C ALA A 44 -24.00 21.65 12.59
N SER A 45 -23.49 21.91 11.39
CA SER A 45 -23.32 23.27 10.86
C SER A 45 -24.64 24.01 10.62
N ILE A 46 -25.74 23.27 10.45
CA ILE A 46 -27.10 23.81 10.37
C ILE A 46 -27.49 24.49 11.71
N PHE A 47 -26.99 23.94 12.82
CA PHE A 47 -27.30 24.41 14.17
C PHE A 47 -26.20 25.31 14.76
N ILE A 48 -24.95 25.15 14.30
CA ILE A 48 -23.77 25.86 14.82
C ILE A 48 -22.95 26.40 13.64
N SER A 49 -23.01 27.72 13.44
CA SER A 49 -22.49 28.44 12.26
C SER A 49 -21.00 28.24 11.90
N ARG A 50 -20.20 27.64 12.79
CA ARG A 50 -18.75 27.41 12.59
C ARG A 50 -18.34 25.93 12.56
N ALA A 51 -19.26 24.99 12.73
CA ALA A 51 -18.93 23.56 12.75
C ALA A 51 -18.35 23.04 11.41
N TRP A 52 -18.66 23.73 10.30
CA TRP A 52 -18.13 23.41 8.97
C TRP A 52 -16.60 23.57 8.87
N LEU A 53 -15.99 24.48 9.64
CA LEU A 53 -14.52 24.65 9.66
C LEU A 53 -13.82 23.39 10.18
N LEU A 54 -14.41 22.72 11.17
CA LEU A 54 -13.91 21.44 11.69
C LEU A 54 -13.99 20.35 10.61
N GLY A 55 -15.11 20.30 9.88
CA GLY A 55 -15.27 19.39 8.74
C GLY A 55 -14.22 19.61 7.66
N VAL A 56 -13.99 20.86 7.25
CA VAL A 56 -12.97 21.20 6.24
C VAL A 56 -11.56 20.85 6.71
N ALA A 57 -11.23 21.12 7.98
CA ALA A 57 -9.94 20.77 8.56
C ALA A 57 -9.71 19.24 8.55
N LEU A 58 -10.69 18.47 8.99
CA LEU A 58 -10.62 17.00 9.00
C LEU A 58 -10.52 16.41 7.58
N MET A 59 -11.23 16.99 6.62
CA MET A 59 -11.16 16.57 5.23
C MET A 59 -9.78 16.86 4.62
N SER A 60 -9.19 18.01 4.95
CA SER A 60 -7.84 18.36 4.48
C SER A 60 -6.79 17.39 5.02
N ILE A 61 -6.88 17.03 6.31
CA ILE A 61 -6.02 16.02 6.94
C ILE A 61 -6.22 14.65 6.28
N TYR A 62 -7.47 14.27 6.00
CA TYR A 62 -7.78 13.01 5.32
C TYR A 62 -7.17 12.93 3.92
N LEU A 63 -7.33 13.97 3.09
CA LEU A 63 -6.75 14.03 1.75
C LEU A 63 -5.22 13.94 1.80
N LEU A 64 -4.60 14.64 2.75
CA LEU A 64 -3.14 14.59 2.94
C LEU A 64 -2.68 13.19 3.33
N LEU A 65 -3.34 12.54 4.29
CA LEU A 65 -3.02 11.17 4.70
C LEU A 65 -3.20 10.16 3.57
N GLY A 66 -4.26 10.30 2.77
CA GLY A 66 -4.48 9.49 1.57
C GLY A 66 -3.36 9.66 0.54
N PHE A 67 -2.91 10.90 0.31
CA PHE A 67 -1.78 11.19 -0.58
C PHE A 67 -0.47 10.57 -0.08
N VAL A 68 -0.18 10.72 1.22
CA VAL A 68 1.01 10.13 1.85
C VAL A 68 0.98 8.61 1.76
N SER A 69 -0.17 7.98 2.02
CA SER A 69 -0.36 6.53 1.89
C SER A 69 -0.05 6.05 0.48
N ALA A 70 -0.69 6.67 -0.52
CA ALA A 70 -0.46 6.36 -1.92
C ALA A 70 1.01 6.55 -2.29
N TYR A 71 1.63 7.64 -1.85
CA TYR A 71 3.04 7.90 -2.11
C TYR A 71 3.95 6.82 -1.50
N VAL A 72 3.73 6.42 -0.25
CA VAL A 72 4.50 5.37 0.43
C VAL A 72 4.33 4.04 -0.31
N PHE A 73 3.11 3.68 -0.65
CA PHE A 73 2.82 2.41 -1.30
C PHE A 73 3.40 2.31 -2.72
N TYR A 74 3.24 3.37 -3.53
CA TYR A 74 3.73 3.39 -4.91
C TYR A 74 5.24 3.61 -5.02
N TYR A 75 5.84 4.46 -4.20
CA TYR A 75 7.25 4.85 -4.40
C TYR A 75 8.23 4.21 -3.43
N ARG A 76 7.77 3.71 -2.27
CA ARG A 76 8.64 3.21 -1.21
C ARG A 76 8.62 1.69 -1.07
N ILE A 77 7.71 0.94 -1.71
CA ILE A 77 7.82 -0.52 -1.79
C ILE A 77 8.94 -0.85 -2.79
N ARG A 78 10.10 -1.27 -2.28
CA ARG A 78 11.29 -1.59 -3.07
C ARG A 78 11.98 -2.79 -2.48
N CYS A 79 12.58 -3.62 -3.34
CA CYS A 79 13.44 -4.69 -2.86
C CYS A 79 14.65 -4.08 -2.12
N PRO A 80 14.95 -4.50 -0.88
CA PRO A 80 16.10 -3.98 -0.14
C PRO A 80 17.45 -4.40 -0.73
N LYS A 81 17.49 -5.49 -1.53
CA LYS A 81 18.72 -5.99 -2.16
C LYS A 81 19.06 -5.27 -3.46
N CYS A 82 18.12 -5.16 -4.39
CA CYS A 82 18.38 -4.63 -5.74
C CYS A 82 17.66 -3.31 -6.04
N GLY A 83 16.87 -2.77 -5.11
CA GLY A 83 16.11 -1.53 -5.30
C GLY A 83 14.92 -1.62 -6.25
N HIS A 84 14.67 -2.79 -6.85
CA HIS A 84 13.56 -2.99 -7.79
C HIS A 84 12.22 -2.67 -7.13
N ASN A 85 11.40 -1.86 -7.81
CA ASN A 85 10.06 -1.52 -7.37
C ASN A 85 9.01 -2.36 -8.15
N PRO A 86 8.42 -3.40 -7.56
CA PRO A 86 7.43 -4.25 -8.22
C PRO A 86 6.09 -3.53 -8.47
N THR A 87 5.81 -2.44 -7.75
CA THR A 87 4.56 -1.67 -7.86
C THR A 87 4.60 -0.68 -9.02
N ARG A 88 5.81 -0.34 -9.51
CA ARG A 88 6.00 0.52 -10.67
C ARG A 88 5.68 -0.24 -11.97
N ARG A 89 4.85 0.39 -12.78
CA ARG A 89 4.47 -0.08 -14.12
C ARG A 89 5.55 0.33 -15.15
N LYS A 90 5.76 -0.48 -16.19
CA LYS A 90 6.78 -0.20 -17.23
C LYS A 90 6.52 1.11 -17.99
N ASP A 91 5.24 1.45 -18.12
CA ASP A 91 4.69 2.65 -18.73
C ASP A 91 4.76 3.91 -17.83
N GLY A 92 5.34 3.81 -16.62
CA GLY A 92 5.50 4.94 -15.70
C GLY A 92 4.21 5.41 -15.03
N LYS A 93 3.04 4.93 -15.48
CA LYS A 93 1.73 5.22 -14.89
C LYS A 93 1.55 4.50 -13.55
N TRP A 94 0.67 5.04 -12.72
CA TRP A 94 0.29 4.40 -11.47
C TRP A 94 -0.54 3.15 -11.79
N ALA A 95 -0.10 1.99 -11.30
CA ALA A 95 -0.92 0.78 -11.32
C ALA A 95 -2.08 0.95 -10.33
N SER A 96 -3.22 0.29 -10.54
CA SER A 96 -4.26 0.31 -9.50
C SER A 96 -3.80 -0.48 -8.27
N SER A 97 -4.21 -0.05 -7.08
CA SER A 97 -3.87 -0.72 -5.81
C SER A 97 -4.20 -2.21 -5.85
N ARG A 98 -5.38 -2.57 -6.37
CA ARG A 98 -5.80 -3.96 -6.58
C ARG A 98 -4.88 -4.77 -7.49
N HIS A 99 -4.35 -4.14 -8.55
CA HIS A 99 -3.40 -4.81 -9.46
C HIS A 99 -2.05 -5.03 -8.77
N VAL A 100 -1.55 -4.00 -8.07
CA VAL A 100 -0.31 -4.08 -7.29
C VAL A 100 -0.40 -5.17 -6.23
N GLU A 101 -1.50 -5.23 -5.50
CA GLU A 101 -1.76 -6.22 -4.47
C GLU A 101 -1.80 -7.64 -5.06
N THR A 102 -2.57 -7.86 -6.13
CA THR A 102 -2.62 -9.16 -6.82
C THR A 102 -1.24 -9.60 -7.30
N LYS A 103 -0.43 -8.66 -7.77
CA LYS A 103 0.94 -8.92 -8.22
C LYS A 103 1.86 -9.28 -7.05
N LEU A 104 1.76 -8.55 -5.93
CA LEU A 104 2.54 -8.80 -4.72
C LEU A 104 2.16 -10.10 -4.01
N GLN A 105 0.89 -10.50 -4.06
CA GLN A 105 0.42 -11.79 -3.51
C GLN A 105 1.04 -12.98 -4.26
N LYS A 106 1.29 -12.83 -5.57
CA LYS A 106 1.91 -13.87 -6.39
C LYS A 106 3.43 -13.88 -6.30
N MET A 107 4.04 -12.88 -5.67
CA MET A 107 5.49 -12.81 -5.53
C MET A 107 5.94 -13.52 -4.25
N GLU A 108 6.75 -14.56 -4.39
CA GLU A 108 7.49 -15.17 -3.28
C GLU A 108 8.87 -14.53 -3.11
N LEU A 109 9.51 -14.19 -4.23
CA LEU A 109 10.85 -13.61 -4.31
C LEU A 109 10.85 -12.35 -5.19
N CYS A 110 11.93 -11.56 -5.10
CA CYS A 110 12.10 -10.42 -6.00
C CYS A 110 12.46 -10.96 -7.39
N PRO A 111 11.71 -10.62 -8.46
CA PRO A 111 11.95 -11.18 -9.80
C PRO A 111 13.36 -10.88 -10.30
N VAL A 112 13.92 -9.71 -9.95
CA VAL A 112 15.30 -9.34 -10.33
C VAL A 112 16.34 -10.13 -9.55
N CYS A 113 16.17 -10.29 -8.24
CA CYS A 113 17.14 -11.05 -7.43
C CYS A 113 17.07 -12.55 -7.71
N GLU A 114 15.89 -13.08 -8.00
CA GLU A 114 15.68 -14.49 -8.34
C GLU A 114 16.33 -14.82 -9.68
N LEU A 115 16.15 -13.97 -10.69
CA LEU A 115 16.84 -14.06 -12.00
C LEU A 115 18.37 -13.95 -11.89
N GLN A 116 18.88 -13.30 -10.84
CA GLN A 116 20.31 -13.15 -10.57
C GLN A 116 20.90 -14.33 -9.80
N THR A 117 20.10 -15.30 -9.37
CA THR A 117 20.64 -16.58 -8.93
C THR A 117 21.06 -17.30 -10.20
N PRO A 118 22.36 -17.40 -10.55
CA PRO A 118 22.75 -18.33 -11.60
C PRO A 118 22.19 -19.69 -11.15
N ALA A 119 21.45 -20.36 -12.02
CA ALA A 119 21.07 -21.75 -11.79
C ALA A 119 22.34 -22.45 -11.34
N ALA A 120 22.39 -22.80 -10.05
CA ALA A 120 23.57 -23.35 -9.45
C ALA A 120 23.81 -24.68 -10.15
N VAL A 121 24.77 -24.60 -11.07
CA VAL A 121 25.69 -25.62 -11.53
C VAL A 121 25.26 -26.98 -11.03
N THR A 122 24.60 -27.73 -11.91
CA THR A 122 24.55 -29.18 -11.83
C THR A 122 26.01 -29.65 -11.91
N GLN A 123 26.74 -29.62 -10.79
CA GLN A 123 28.01 -30.33 -10.67
C GLN A 123 27.66 -31.81 -10.60
N THR A 124 27.46 -32.39 -11.78
CA THR A 124 27.87 -33.74 -12.08
C THR A 124 29.38 -33.85 -11.85
N GLU A 125 29.81 -33.96 -10.59
CA GLU A 125 31.06 -34.65 -10.28
C GLU A 125 30.71 -36.11 -10.10
N GLY A 126 30.68 -36.81 -11.23
CA GLY A 126 30.92 -38.24 -11.23
C GLY A 126 32.41 -38.46 -11.01
N LEU A 127 32.74 -39.22 -9.98
CA LEU A 127 33.93 -40.07 -9.87
C LEU A 127 33.72 -41.06 -8.72
#